data_AF-A0A0P9H2Y2-F1
#
_entry.id   AF-A0A0P9H2Y2-F1
#
_cell.length_a   1.000
_cell.length_b   1.000
_cell.length_c   1.000
_cell.angle_alpha   90.00
_cell.angle_beta   90.00
_cell.angle_gamma   90.00
#
_symmetry.space_group_name_H-M   'P 1'
#
loop_
_entity.id
_entity.type
_entity.pdbx_description
1 polymer ?
#
loop_
_entity_poly.entity_id
_entity_poly.type
_entity_poly.pdbx_seq_one_letter_code
_entity_poly.pdbx_strand_id
1 'polypeptide(L)'
;LGRVELSSGQPEAALPMFEQAIELYQTTGFNYAVVSVQLYRAAAGMALRKPALLAEGLRAYLGHAAAQELLTCNWWLPDTIEPLLIYAASHGIEPEWAQRLLAERFVGAPPAPAELPSDAAELEIASRMQQSLLPTQPPLMPDLDIAALIRPAAEIGGDFVGYFPRGAEPEEGLQRRLGVAVGDISGKGLAAALLLSGTVVALNTVAASDAPPAQVARALHEAMHPYTSRSRMTIAFCYCLLTQEASGWALQTVGAGAVTPLLRRADGTSSWIETAGFPLGTFAGAQWREQHTSL
;
A
#
# COMPACT_ATOMS: atom_id res chain seq x y z
N LEU A 1 5.15 11.22 -6.53
CA LEU A 1 5.76 11.92 -7.68
C LEU A 1 7.11 11.31 -8.08
N GLY A 2 8.13 11.28 -7.22
CA GLY A 2 9.45 10.69 -7.59
C GLY A 2 9.40 9.24 -8.12
N ARG A 3 8.57 8.37 -7.51
CA ARG A 3 8.33 7.00 -8.02
C ARG A 3 7.72 6.98 -9.44
N VAL A 4 6.85 7.94 -9.75
CA VAL A 4 6.23 8.07 -11.08
C VAL A 4 7.30 8.46 -12.10
N GLU A 5 8.09 9.50 -11.82
CA GLU A 5 9.19 9.93 -12.69
C GLU A 5 10.22 8.83 -12.95
N LEU A 6 10.62 8.10 -11.90
CA LEU A 6 11.52 6.96 -12.02
C LEU A 6 10.94 5.86 -12.93
N SER A 7 9.65 5.55 -12.76
CA SER A 7 8.95 4.54 -13.57
C SER A 7 8.73 4.97 -15.02
N SER A 8 8.65 6.28 -15.26
CA SER A 8 8.52 6.91 -16.58
C SER A 8 9.88 7.12 -17.29
N GLY A 9 10.97 6.58 -16.74
CA GLY A 9 12.30 6.67 -17.36
C GLY A 9 13.02 8.01 -17.14
N GLN A 10 12.62 8.79 -16.14
CA GLN A 10 13.22 10.08 -15.78
C GLN A 10 13.92 10.04 -14.40
N PRO A 11 14.97 9.20 -14.23
CA PRO A 11 15.62 9.03 -12.93
C PRO A 11 16.32 10.29 -12.40
N GLU A 12 16.74 11.22 -13.27
CA GLU A 12 17.33 12.50 -12.84
C GLU A 12 16.30 13.43 -12.22
N ALA A 13 15.08 13.50 -12.77
CA ALA A 13 13.99 14.29 -12.23
C ALA A 13 13.47 13.72 -10.89
N ALA A 14 13.58 12.41 -10.70
CA ALA A 14 13.15 11.73 -9.48
C ALA A 14 14.08 11.99 -8.27
N LEU A 15 15.39 12.20 -8.48
CA LEU A 15 16.38 12.30 -7.41
C LEU A 15 16.12 13.42 -6.40
N PRO A 16 15.90 14.69 -6.82
CA PRO A 16 15.60 15.77 -5.88
C PRO A 16 14.33 15.50 -5.06
N MET A 17 13.35 14.81 -5.65
CA MET A 17 12.12 14.44 -4.93
C MET A 17 12.37 13.40 -3.84
N PHE A 18 13.28 12.45 -4.07
CA PHE A 18 13.69 11.48 -3.05
C PHE A 18 14.49 12.15 -1.93
N GLU A 19 15.38 13.09 -2.24
CA GLU A 19 16.14 13.84 -1.25
C GLU A 19 15.23 14.66 -0.33
N GLN A 20 14.28 15.40 -0.92
CA GLN A 20 13.26 16.14 -0.16
C GLN A 20 12.40 15.22 0.72
N ALA A 21 12.01 14.04 0.20
CA ALA A 21 11.24 13.07 0.97
C ALA A 21 12.06 12.49 2.14
N ILE A 22 13.35 12.19 1.95
CA ILE A 22 14.24 11.73 3.01
C ILE A 22 14.34 12.77 4.12
N GLU A 23 14.59 14.04 3.79
CA GLU A 23 14.70 15.13 4.77
C GLU A 23 13.39 15.31 5.55
N LEU A 24 12.25 15.32 4.85
CA LEU A 24 10.94 15.39 5.48
C LEU A 24 10.70 14.23 6.45
N TYR A 25 10.96 13.00 6.03
CA TYR A 25 10.75 11.82 6.87
C TYR A 25 11.73 11.73 8.04
N GLN A 26 12.97 12.20 7.88
CA GLN A 26 13.95 12.28 8.97
C GLN A 26 13.53 13.29 10.03
N THR A 27 13.13 14.50 9.62
CA THR A 27 12.70 15.57 10.53
C THR A 27 11.42 15.22 11.29
N THR A 28 10.58 14.37 10.70
CA THR A 28 9.32 13.91 11.30
C THR A 28 9.40 12.54 11.99
N GLY A 29 10.56 11.86 11.96
CA GLY A 29 10.81 10.62 12.70
C GLY A 29 10.38 9.31 12.01
N PHE A 30 10.02 9.33 10.73
CA PHE A 30 9.56 8.15 9.98
C PHE A 30 10.70 7.30 9.43
N ASN A 31 11.41 6.59 10.32
CA ASN A 31 12.58 5.78 9.94
C ASN A 31 12.31 4.77 8.82
N TYR A 32 11.15 4.09 8.82
CA TYR A 32 10.81 3.15 7.76
C TYR A 32 10.66 3.83 6.40
N ALA A 33 9.98 4.97 6.33
CA ALA A 33 9.78 5.72 5.09
C ALA A 33 11.11 6.27 4.55
N VAL A 34 12.00 6.75 5.42
CA VAL A 34 13.37 7.15 5.05
C VAL A 34 14.08 6.00 4.33
N VAL A 35 14.05 4.82 4.94
CA VAL A 35 14.74 3.62 4.45
C VAL A 35 14.11 3.13 3.14
N SER A 36 12.78 3.15 3.00
CA SER A 36 12.10 2.84 1.73
C SER A 36 12.46 3.82 0.62
N VAL A 37 12.59 5.11 0.91
CA VAL A 37 12.99 6.11 -0.09
C VAL A 37 14.42 5.88 -0.57
N GLN A 38 15.32 5.46 0.32
CA GLN A 38 16.69 5.09 -0.05
C GLN A 38 16.75 3.94 -1.06
N LEU A 39 15.78 3.02 -1.05
CA LEU A 39 15.68 1.97 -2.06
C LEU A 39 15.35 2.52 -3.46
N TYR A 40 14.47 3.53 -3.59
CA TYR A 40 14.25 4.19 -4.88
C TYR A 40 15.46 4.98 -5.34
N ARG A 41 16.15 5.62 -4.39
CA ARG A 41 17.39 6.33 -4.67
C ARG A 41 18.45 5.36 -5.20
N ALA A 42 18.53 4.15 -4.64
CA ALA A 42 19.37 3.08 -5.18
C ALA A 42 18.96 2.67 -6.61
N ALA A 43 17.66 2.53 -6.88
CA ALA A 43 17.15 2.20 -8.21
C ALA A 43 17.43 3.30 -9.24
N ALA A 44 17.29 4.57 -8.87
CA ALA A 44 17.71 5.69 -9.69
C ALA A 44 19.22 5.66 -9.95
N GLY A 45 20.03 5.34 -8.93
CA GLY A 45 21.47 5.13 -9.07
C GLY A 45 21.83 4.02 -10.05
N MET A 46 21.11 2.91 -10.02
CA MET A 46 21.27 1.83 -11.00
C MET A 46 20.91 2.28 -12.42
N ALA A 47 19.77 2.96 -12.61
CA ALA A 47 19.35 3.49 -13.92
C ALA A 47 20.35 4.51 -14.49
N LEU A 48 20.92 5.35 -13.62
CA LEU A 48 21.92 6.37 -13.97
C LEU A 48 23.35 5.85 -14.03
N ARG A 49 23.57 4.55 -13.77
CA ARG A 49 24.92 3.95 -13.65
C ARG A 49 25.83 4.67 -12.64
N LYS A 50 25.27 5.11 -11.52
CA LYS A 50 25.97 5.74 -10.39
C LYS A 50 26.15 4.71 -9.25
N PRO A 51 27.26 3.96 -9.20
CA PRO A 51 27.43 2.84 -8.26
C PRO A 51 27.49 3.28 -6.79
N ALA A 52 28.02 4.46 -6.49
CA ALA A 52 28.04 4.99 -5.13
C ALA A 52 26.62 5.22 -4.57
N LEU A 53 25.75 5.82 -5.39
CA LEU A 53 24.36 6.09 -5.05
C LEU A 53 23.54 4.80 -4.87
N LEU A 54 23.78 3.83 -5.75
CA LEU A 54 23.23 2.47 -5.66
C LEU A 54 23.63 1.79 -4.34
N ALA A 55 24.93 1.74 -4.04
CA ALA A 55 25.45 1.06 -2.86
C ALA A 55 25.01 1.74 -1.54
N GLU A 56 24.96 3.07 -1.51
CA GLU A 56 24.50 3.84 -0.36
C GLU A 56 23.04 3.52 -0.01
N GLY A 57 22.15 3.58 -1.02
CA GLY A 57 20.73 3.29 -0.80
C GLY A 57 20.48 1.82 -0.43
N LEU A 58 21.21 0.88 -1.03
CA LEU A 58 21.13 -0.54 -0.67
C LEU A 58 21.59 -0.81 0.76
N ARG A 59 22.69 -0.19 1.20
CA ARG A 59 23.20 -0.36 2.57
C ARG A 59 22.22 0.21 3.60
N ALA A 60 21.64 1.37 3.32
CA ALA A 60 20.62 1.96 4.17
C ALA A 60 19.39 1.05 4.28
N TYR A 61 18.91 0.53 3.14
CA TYR A 61 17.74 -0.34 3.09
C TYR A 61 17.95 -1.69 3.76
N LEU A 62 18.93 -2.45 3.27
CA LEU A 62 19.18 -3.81 3.73
C LEU A 62 19.73 -3.82 5.16
N GLY A 63 20.53 -2.83 5.56
CA GLY A 63 21.05 -2.75 6.92
C GLY A 63 19.93 -2.51 7.94
N HIS A 64 18.96 -1.65 7.61
CA HIS A 64 17.77 -1.47 8.44
C HIS A 64 16.90 -2.74 8.47
N ALA A 65 16.68 -3.36 7.30
CA ALA A 65 15.90 -4.59 7.20
C ALA A 65 16.52 -5.73 8.04
N ALA A 66 17.85 -5.90 7.97
CA ALA A 66 18.59 -6.86 8.79
C ALA A 66 18.51 -6.53 10.29
N ALA A 67 18.73 -5.27 10.68
CA ALA A 67 18.71 -4.85 12.09
C ALA A 67 17.34 -5.00 12.75
N GLN A 68 16.26 -4.92 11.98
CA GLN A 68 14.89 -5.09 12.47
C GLN A 68 14.35 -6.50 12.23
N GLU A 69 15.15 -7.41 11.65
CA GLU A 69 14.73 -8.74 11.19
C GLU A 69 13.49 -8.69 10.26
N LEU A 70 13.34 -7.62 9.48
CA LEU A 70 12.19 -7.38 8.60
C LEU A 70 12.49 -7.86 7.17
N LEU A 71 11.77 -8.88 6.71
CA LEU A 71 11.80 -9.31 5.30
C LEU A 71 10.96 -8.36 4.46
N THR A 72 11.62 -7.49 3.68
CA THR A 72 10.95 -6.35 3.04
C THR A 72 10.96 -6.36 1.51
N CYS A 73 11.40 -7.42 0.83
CA CYS A 73 11.52 -7.42 -0.65
C CYS A 73 10.24 -7.81 -1.40
N ASN A 74 9.11 -7.32 -0.92
CA ASN A 74 7.90 -7.33 -1.70
C ASN A 74 7.42 -5.87 -1.82
N TRP A 75 7.57 -5.35 -3.04
CA TRP A 75 6.92 -4.17 -3.61
C TRP A 75 7.51 -2.83 -3.25
N TRP A 76 8.13 -2.22 -4.26
CA TRP A 76 7.84 -0.89 -4.82
C TRP A 76 8.48 -0.71 -6.22
N LEU A 77 9.22 -1.71 -6.67
CA LEU A 77 10.05 -1.74 -7.88
C LEU A 77 10.15 -3.19 -8.43
N PRO A 78 9.05 -3.81 -8.87
CA PRO A 78 9.01 -5.23 -9.19
C PRO A 78 10.05 -5.65 -10.24
N ASP A 79 10.33 -4.78 -11.21
CA ASP A 79 11.26 -5.05 -12.32
C ASP A 79 12.72 -4.74 -11.98
N THR A 80 12.98 -4.00 -10.89
CA THR A 80 14.32 -3.51 -10.55
C THR A 80 14.88 -4.09 -9.24
N ILE A 81 14.03 -4.66 -8.38
CA ILE A 81 14.47 -5.22 -7.10
C ILE A 81 15.39 -6.44 -7.27
N GLU A 82 15.17 -7.29 -8.27
CA GLU A 82 16.06 -8.42 -8.55
C GLU A 82 17.48 -7.98 -8.90
N PRO A 83 17.69 -7.10 -9.92
CA PRO A 83 19.00 -6.51 -10.20
C PRO A 83 19.66 -5.87 -8.97
N LEU A 84 18.88 -5.16 -8.14
CA LEU A 84 19.36 -4.50 -6.92
C LEU A 84 19.87 -5.52 -5.88
N LEU A 85 19.15 -6.61 -5.65
CA LEU A 85 19.54 -7.64 -4.69
C LEU A 85 20.72 -8.48 -5.21
N ILE A 86 20.76 -8.78 -6.52
CA ILE A 86 21.91 -9.43 -7.15
C ILE A 86 23.16 -8.55 -7.00
N TYR A 87 23.02 -7.24 -7.22
CA TYR A 87 24.10 -6.28 -7.00
C TYR A 87 24.57 -6.29 -5.55
N ALA A 88 23.63 -6.19 -4.59
CA ALA A 88 23.95 -6.22 -3.16
C ALA A 88 24.72 -7.49 -2.76
N ALA A 89 24.22 -8.66 -3.15
CA ALA A 89 24.84 -9.95 -2.86
C ALA A 89 26.23 -10.10 -3.49
N SER A 90 26.41 -9.66 -4.74
CA SER A 90 27.70 -9.73 -5.44
C SER A 90 28.75 -8.74 -4.93
N HIS A 91 28.32 -7.65 -4.27
CA HIS A 91 29.20 -6.59 -3.77
C HIS A 91 29.32 -6.58 -2.23
N GLY A 92 28.81 -7.61 -1.54
CA GLY A 92 28.95 -7.76 -0.09
C GLY A 92 28.15 -6.74 0.73
N ILE A 93 27.06 -6.20 0.18
CA ILE A 93 26.15 -5.32 0.91
C ILE A 93 25.07 -6.19 1.55
N GLU A 94 25.15 -6.39 2.86
CA GLU A 94 24.23 -7.26 3.62
C GLU A 94 23.96 -8.61 2.92
N PRO A 95 25.02 -9.39 2.60
CA PRO A 95 24.93 -10.49 1.65
C PRO A 95 23.99 -11.62 2.13
N GLU A 96 23.96 -11.90 3.42
CA GLU A 96 23.04 -12.91 4.00
C GLU A 96 21.57 -12.51 3.81
N TRP A 97 21.26 -11.23 4.05
CA TRP A 97 19.90 -10.71 3.88
C TRP A 97 19.50 -10.66 2.41
N ALA A 98 20.39 -10.17 1.54
CA ALA A 98 20.16 -10.11 0.10
C ALA A 98 19.93 -11.51 -0.51
N GLN A 99 20.73 -12.50 -0.11
CA GLN A 99 20.58 -13.89 -0.56
C GLN A 99 19.28 -14.54 -0.06
N ARG A 100 18.90 -14.29 1.20
CA ARG A 100 17.63 -14.76 1.76
C ARG A 100 16.44 -14.22 0.97
N LEU A 101 16.44 -12.93 0.65
CA LEU A 101 15.39 -12.27 -0.13
C LEU A 101 15.35 -12.76 -1.59
N LEU A 102 16.50 -13.06 -2.19
CA LEU A 102 16.58 -13.69 -3.52
C LEU A 102 16.01 -15.12 -3.49
N ALA A 103 16.36 -15.92 -2.48
CA ALA A 103 15.90 -17.30 -2.36
C ALA A 103 14.37 -17.39 -2.24
N GLU A 104 13.75 -16.55 -1.40
CA GLU A 104 12.29 -16.46 -1.28
C GLU A 104 11.62 -16.10 -2.62
N ARG A 105 12.29 -15.29 -3.45
CA ARG A 105 11.79 -14.87 -4.76
C ARG A 105 11.97 -15.90 -5.88
N PHE A 106 12.91 -16.85 -5.80
CA PHE A 106 13.07 -17.87 -6.86
C PHE A 106 12.38 -19.21 -6.57
N VAL A 107 11.87 -19.42 -5.34
CA VAL A 107 11.19 -20.67 -4.94
C VAL A 107 9.76 -20.82 -5.50
N GLY A 108 9.20 -19.84 -6.23
CA GLY A 108 7.92 -20.09 -6.92
C GLY A 108 7.45 -19.06 -7.92
N ALA A 109 7.82 -19.18 -9.21
CA ALA A 109 7.04 -18.69 -10.34
C ALA A 109 7.50 -19.34 -11.67
N PRO A 110 6.57 -19.75 -12.56
CA PRO A 110 6.86 -20.11 -13.95
C PRO A 110 6.98 -18.87 -14.85
N PRO A 111 7.51 -18.99 -16.09
CA PRO A 111 7.65 -17.86 -17.01
C PRO A 111 6.31 -17.45 -17.66
N ALA A 112 6.20 -16.18 -18.04
CA ALA A 112 5.06 -15.64 -18.79
C ALA A 112 5.22 -15.89 -20.32
N PRO A 113 4.14 -16.25 -21.05
CA PRO A 113 4.13 -16.18 -22.51
C PRO A 113 3.83 -14.76 -23.01
N ALA A 114 4.38 -14.44 -24.19
CA ALA A 114 4.31 -13.16 -24.87
C ALA A 114 2.99 -12.90 -25.63
N GLU A 115 2.64 -11.61 -25.67
CA GLU A 115 1.83 -10.79 -26.60
C GLU A 115 0.52 -11.35 -27.21
N LEU A 116 -0.58 -10.64 -26.96
CA LEU A 116 -1.85 -10.70 -27.68
C LEU A 116 -2.25 -9.27 -28.08
N PRO A 117 -2.71 -9.01 -29.31
CA PRO A 117 -3.38 -7.75 -29.64
C PRO A 117 -4.89 -7.96 -29.92
N SER A 118 -5.75 -7.43 -29.04
CA SER A 118 -7.18 -7.09 -29.30
C SER A 118 -7.73 -6.05 -28.28
N ASP A 119 -6.86 -5.21 -27.71
CA ASP A 119 -6.97 -4.90 -26.29
C ASP A 119 -8.00 -3.83 -25.91
N ALA A 120 -8.20 -2.78 -26.71
CA ALA A 120 -8.86 -1.56 -26.22
C ALA A 120 -10.33 -1.77 -25.77
N ALA A 121 -11.13 -2.53 -26.54
CA ALA A 121 -12.53 -2.76 -26.21
C ALA A 121 -12.71 -3.69 -24.99
N GLU A 122 -11.87 -4.71 -24.86
CA GLU A 122 -11.89 -5.62 -23.70
C GLU A 122 -11.39 -4.91 -22.44
N LEU A 123 -10.37 -4.06 -22.58
CA LEU A 123 -9.85 -3.23 -21.50
C LEU A 123 -10.90 -2.21 -21.03
N GLU A 124 -11.65 -1.61 -21.95
CA GLU A 124 -12.76 -0.71 -21.61
C GLU A 124 -13.86 -1.43 -20.84
N ILE A 125 -14.25 -2.64 -21.27
CA ILE A 125 -15.23 -3.46 -20.56
C ILE A 125 -14.72 -3.81 -19.15
N ALA A 126 -13.47 -4.25 -19.03
CA ALA A 126 -12.86 -4.57 -17.74
C ALA A 126 -12.77 -3.34 -16.82
N SER A 127 -12.44 -2.17 -17.35
CA SER A 127 -12.44 -0.89 -16.63
C SER A 127 -13.83 -0.56 -16.08
N ARG A 128 -14.87 -0.63 -16.92
CA ARG A 128 -16.26 -0.38 -16.49
C ARG A 128 -16.72 -1.35 -15.42
N MET A 129 -16.38 -2.63 -15.54
CA MET A 129 -16.67 -3.63 -14.51
C MET A 129 -15.96 -3.29 -13.19
N GLN A 130 -14.67 -2.95 -13.24
CA GLN A 130 -13.91 -2.56 -12.04
C GLN A 130 -14.53 -1.33 -11.36
N GLN A 131 -14.83 -0.29 -12.14
CA GLN A 131 -15.46 0.94 -11.62
C GLN A 131 -16.83 0.67 -11.00
N SER A 132 -17.58 -0.29 -11.51
CA SER A 132 -18.88 -0.68 -10.94
C SER A 132 -18.79 -1.34 -9.56
N LEU A 133 -17.63 -1.87 -9.19
CA LEU A 133 -17.38 -2.43 -7.86
C LEU A 133 -17.00 -1.37 -6.83
N LEU A 134 -16.48 -0.23 -7.28
CA LEU A 134 -16.09 0.86 -6.42
C LEU A 134 -17.32 1.70 -6.05
N PRO A 135 -17.36 2.27 -4.84
CA PRO A 135 -18.44 3.16 -4.45
C PRO A 135 -18.47 4.38 -5.38
N THR A 136 -19.64 4.63 -5.98
CA THR A 136 -19.85 5.78 -6.87
C THR A 136 -19.97 7.08 -6.10
N GLN A 137 -20.47 7.03 -4.87
CA GLN A 137 -20.62 8.17 -3.97
C GLN A 137 -20.34 7.77 -2.52
N PRO A 138 -19.82 8.69 -1.69
CA PRO A 138 -19.75 8.50 -0.25
C PRO A 138 -21.15 8.32 0.38
N PRO A 139 -21.27 7.59 1.49
CA PRO A 139 -22.54 7.45 2.18
C PRO A 139 -22.95 8.78 2.82
N LEU A 140 -24.26 9.01 2.95
CA LEU A 140 -24.78 10.10 3.77
C LEU A 140 -24.67 9.71 5.24
N MET A 141 -23.91 10.49 6.01
CA MET A 141 -23.78 10.35 7.45
C MET A 141 -24.12 11.70 8.07
N PRO A 142 -25.14 11.80 8.94
CA PRO A 142 -25.40 13.06 9.62
C PRO A 142 -24.16 13.46 10.43
N ASP A 143 -23.78 14.73 10.37
CA ASP A 143 -22.62 15.32 11.05
C ASP A 143 -21.23 15.00 10.43
N LEU A 144 -21.17 14.34 9.26
CA LEU A 144 -19.91 14.09 8.54
C LEU A 144 -19.99 14.50 7.06
N ASP A 145 -19.07 15.34 6.62
CA ASP A 145 -18.80 15.59 5.20
C ASP A 145 -17.73 14.61 4.70
N ILE A 146 -18.10 13.74 3.75
CA ILE A 146 -17.22 12.68 3.24
C ILE A 146 -17.01 12.90 1.75
N ALA A 147 -15.76 12.83 1.29
CA ALA A 147 -15.39 12.92 -0.11
C ALA A 147 -14.20 12.01 -0.42
N ALA A 148 -14.17 11.46 -1.63
CA ALA A 148 -13.00 10.80 -2.19
C ALA A 148 -12.88 11.09 -3.68
N LEU A 149 -11.66 10.95 -4.19
CA LEU A 149 -11.32 11.09 -5.58
C LEU A 149 -10.34 9.98 -5.97
N ILE A 150 -10.75 9.11 -6.90
CA ILE A 150 -9.88 8.12 -7.52
C ILE A 150 -9.62 8.59 -8.95
N ARG A 151 -8.35 8.74 -9.32
CA ARG A 151 -7.93 9.10 -10.68
C ARG A 151 -6.97 8.04 -11.20
N PRO A 152 -7.47 7.04 -11.97
CA PRO A 152 -6.61 6.03 -12.56
C PRO A 152 -5.55 6.66 -13.48
N ALA A 153 -4.32 6.15 -13.43
CA ALA A 153 -3.24 6.58 -14.32
C ALA A 153 -3.34 5.97 -15.75
N ALA A 154 -4.13 4.90 -15.91
CA ALA A 154 -4.43 4.19 -17.15
C ALA A 154 -5.93 3.83 -17.18
N GLU A 155 -6.43 3.09 -18.18
CA GLU A 155 -7.85 2.71 -18.22
C GLU A 155 -8.28 1.90 -16.98
N ILE A 156 -7.35 1.20 -16.33
CA ILE A 156 -7.62 0.34 -15.17
C ILE A 156 -6.59 0.59 -14.07
N GLY A 157 -7.03 0.76 -12.82
CA GLY A 157 -6.20 1.13 -11.67
C GLY A 157 -6.03 0.03 -10.62
N GLY A 158 -5.04 0.20 -9.74
CA GLY A 158 -4.85 -0.61 -8.52
C GLY A 158 -5.43 0.04 -7.26
N ASP A 159 -5.85 1.30 -7.35
CA ASP A 159 -6.33 2.08 -6.21
C ASP A 159 -7.83 1.86 -5.97
N PHE A 160 -8.22 1.74 -4.70
CA PHE A 160 -9.62 1.63 -4.31
C PHE A 160 -9.93 2.44 -3.06
N VAL A 161 -11.22 2.79 -2.91
CA VAL A 161 -11.82 3.31 -1.70
C VAL A 161 -13.04 2.46 -1.37
N GLY A 162 -13.33 2.26 -0.09
CA GLY A 162 -14.52 1.55 0.39
C GLY A 162 -15.16 2.29 1.55
N TYR A 163 -16.49 2.24 1.62
CA TYR A 163 -17.27 2.83 2.70
C TYR A 163 -18.21 1.80 3.32
N PHE A 164 -18.25 1.77 4.65
CA PHE A 164 -18.99 0.78 5.44
C PHE A 164 -19.78 1.50 6.55
N PRO A 165 -20.86 2.23 6.20
CA PRO A 165 -21.70 2.93 7.19
C PRO A 165 -22.55 1.94 8.00
N ARG A 166 -22.79 2.26 9.27
CA ARG A 166 -23.75 1.59 10.16
C ARG A 166 -24.48 2.61 11.02
N GLY A 167 -25.78 2.39 11.24
CA GLY A 167 -26.63 3.32 11.97
C GLY A 167 -26.72 4.69 11.31
N ALA A 168 -26.50 4.78 9.98
CA ALA A 168 -26.63 6.02 9.22
C ALA A 168 -28.04 6.62 9.38
N GLU A 169 -29.06 5.75 9.52
CA GLU A 169 -30.40 6.12 9.93
C GLU A 169 -30.54 6.04 11.47
N PRO A 170 -31.24 6.99 12.12
CA PRO A 170 -31.47 6.97 13.56
C PRO A 170 -32.38 5.80 13.97
N GLU A 171 -31.80 4.63 14.19
CA GLU A 171 -32.49 3.50 14.82
C GLU A 171 -32.16 3.47 16.32
N GLU A 172 -33.18 3.29 17.15
CA GLU A 172 -33.00 3.24 18.61
C GLU A 172 -32.03 2.12 19.02
N GLY A 173 -30.95 2.50 19.70
CA GLY A 173 -29.96 1.56 20.24
C GLY A 173 -28.81 1.19 19.30
N LEU A 174 -28.80 1.69 18.05
CA LEU A 174 -27.69 1.42 17.11
C LEU A 174 -26.65 2.55 17.15
N GLN A 175 -25.41 2.22 17.50
CA GLN A 175 -24.31 3.18 17.50
C GLN A 175 -23.90 3.53 16.05
N ARG A 176 -23.85 4.82 15.73
CA ARG A 176 -23.36 5.31 14.44
C ARG A 176 -21.89 4.97 14.26
N ARG A 177 -21.56 4.28 13.16
CA ARG A 177 -20.19 3.93 12.78
C ARG A 177 -19.98 4.09 11.29
N LEU A 178 -18.76 4.41 10.89
CA LEU A 178 -18.35 4.47 9.49
C LEU A 178 -16.96 3.86 9.34
N GLY A 179 -16.88 2.73 8.64
CA GLY A 179 -15.63 2.22 8.11
C GLY A 179 -15.27 2.93 6.81
N VAL A 180 -14.02 3.37 6.68
CA VAL A 180 -13.44 3.91 5.44
C VAL A 180 -12.17 3.12 5.15
N ALA A 181 -12.13 2.51 3.97
CA ALA A 181 -10.96 1.81 3.47
C ALA A 181 -10.33 2.58 2.31
N VAL A 182 -9.01 2.60 2.26
CA VAL A 182 -8.23 3.03 1.10
C VAL A 182 -7.15 1.99 0.85
N GLY A 183 -6.88 1.66 -0.40
CA GLY A 183 -5.77 0.77 -0.71
C GLY A 183 -5.28 0.88 -2.14
N ASP A 184 -4.13 0.25 -2.39
CA ASP A 184 -3.46 0.14 -3.69
C ASP A 184 -2.96 -1.30 -3.86
N ILE A 185 -3.30 -1.90 -5.00
CA ILE A 185 -2.78 -3.19 -5.44
C ILE A 185 -1.47 -3.01 -6.17
N SER A 186 -0.41 -3.61 -5.63
CA SER A 186 0.89 -3.59 -6.27
C SER A 186 0.86 -4.31 -7.63
N GLY A 187 1.32 -3.65 -8.68
CA GLY A 187 1.30 -4.19 -10.04
C GLY A 187 0.76 -3.16 -11.01
N LYS A 188 0.38 -3.58 -12.23
CA LYS A 188 -0.27 -2.73 -13.23
C LYS A 188 -1.13 -3.55 -14.20
N GLY A 189 -2.01 -2.87 -14.91
CA GLY A 189 -2.85 -3.47 -15.96
C GLY A 189 -3.88 -4.45 -15.42
N LEU A 190 -4.32 -5.37 -16.29
CA LEU A 190 -5.44 -6.27 -16.03
C LEU A 190 -5.22 -7.20 -14.82
N ALA A 191 -3.99 -7.65 -14.56
CA ALA A 191 -3.71 -8.53 -13.42
C ALA A 191 -3.96 -7.84 -12.06
N ALA A 192 -3.45 -6.62 -11.89
CA ALA A 192 -3.70 -5.82 -10.70
C ALA A 192 -5.19 -5.47 -10.56
N ALA A 193 -5.86 -5.23 -11.68
CA ALA A 193 -7.28 -4.94 -11.71
C ALA A 193 -8.16 -6.09 -11.23
N LEU A 194 -7.89 -7.30 -11.69
CA LEU A 194 -8.62 -8.50 -11.27
C LEU A 194 -8.42 -8.76 -9.78
N LEU A 195 -7.19 -8.55 -9.29
CA LEU A 195 -6.91 -8.68 -7.87
C LEU A 195 -7.61 -7.57 -7.06
N LEU A 196 -7.70 -6.34 -7.56
CA LEU A 196 -8.51 -5.28 -6.95
C LEU A 196 -9.98 -5.70 -6.87
N SER A 197 -10.56 -6.21 -7.95
CA SER A 197 -11.95 -6.66 -7.98
C SER A 197 -12.22 -7.72 -6.90
N GLY A 198 -11.34 -8.72 -6.79
CA GLY A 198 -11.40 -9.71 -5.71
C GLY A 198 -11.23 -9.08 -4.32
N THR A 199 -10.29 -8.14 -4.18
CA THR A 199 -10.02 -7.42 -2.92
C THR A 199 -11.23 -6.64 -2.45
N VAL A 200 -11.88 -5.87 -3.32
CA VAL A 200 -13.07 -5.06 -2.99
C VAL A 200 -14.23 -5.95 -2.57
N VAL A 201 -14.46 -7.07 -3.27
CA VAL A 201 -15.51 -8.03 -2.90
C VAL A 201 -15.23 -8.68 -1.53
N ALA A 202 -13.99 -9.13 -1.31
CA ALA A 202 -13.59 -9.68 -0.01
C ALA A 202 -13.73 -8.64 1.11
N LEU A 203 -13.26 -7.42 0.86
CA LEU A 203 -13.37 -6.30 1.80
C LEU A 203 -14.82 -5.99 2.15
N ASN A 204 -15.72 -5.91 1.16
CA ASN A 204 -17.15 -5.72 1.39
C ASN A 204 -17.74 -6.79 2.31
N THR A 205 -17.22 -8.02 2.24
CA THR A 205 -17.65 -9.11 3.11
C THR A 205 -17.08 -8.98 4.52
N VAL A 206 -15.77 -8.73 4.65
CA VAL A 206 -15.11 -8.71 5.97
C VAL A 206 -15.42 -7.44 6.76
N ALA A 207 -15.55 -6.28 6.11
CA ALA A 207 -15.92 -5.02 6.73
C ALA A 207 -17.42 -4.93 7.05
N ALA A 208 -18.25 -5.82 6.46
CA ALA A 208 -19.64 -6.03 6.87
C ALA A 208 -19.79 -6.79 8.19
N SER A 209 -18.71 -7.15 8.88
CA SER A 209 -18.74 -7.54 10.30
C SER A 209 -18.58 -6.32 11.22
N ASP A 210 -18.97 -6.40 12.49
CA ASP A 210 -18.67 -5.35 13.50
C ASP A 210 -17.25 -5.52 14.08
N ALA A 211 -16.32 -5.98 13.24
CA ALA A 211 -14.99 -6.32 13.68
C ALA A 211 -14.10 -5.06 13.81
N PRO A 212 -13.23 -5.02 14.82
CA PRO A 212 -12.19 -3.99 14.93
C PRO A 212 -11.27 -3.92 13.69
N PRO A 213 -10.67 -2.76 13.39
CA PRO A 213 -9.84 -2.54 12.20
C PRO A 213 -8.77 -3.62 11.94
N ALA A 214 -8.01 -4.07 12.94
CA ALA A 214 -6.97 -5.08 12.75
C ALA A 214 -7.55 -6.45 12.39
N GLN A 215 -8.76 -6.76 12.87
CA GLN A 215 -9.44 -7.99 12.47
C GLN A 215 -9.93 -7.92 11.03
N VAL A 216 -10.42 -6.75 10.57
CA VAL A 216 -10.75 -6.52 9.15
C VAL A 216 -9.50 -6.71 8.28
N ALA A 217 -8.37 -6.10 8.66
CA ALA A 217 -7.10 -6.27 7.93
C ALA A 217 -6.64 -7.73 7.90
N ARG A 218 -6.73 -8.46 9.02
CA ARG A 218 -6.38 -9.87 9.10
C ARG A 218 -7.30 -10.75 8.24
N ALA A 219 -8.61 -10.56 8.32
CA ALA A 219 -9.56 -11.33 7.54
C ALA A 219 -9.39 -11.07 6.03
N LEU A 220 -9.15 -9.81 5.65
CA LEU A 220 -8.83 -9.46 4.26
C LEU A 220 -7.50 -10.09 3.83
N HIS A 221 -6.48 -10.07 4.68
CA HIS A 221 -5.21 -10.73 4.42
C HIS A 221 -5.41 -12.23 4.17
N GLU A 222 -6.12 -12.93 5.05
CA GLU A 222 -6.36 -14.38 4.93
C GLU A 222 -7.14 -14.72 3.65
N ALA A 223 -8.15 -13.92 3.30
CA ALA A 223 -8.93 -14.10 2.08
C ALA A 223 -8.07 -13.91 0.81
N MET A 224 -7.17 -12.92 0.83
CA MET A 224 -6.38 -12.56 -0.34
C MET A 224 -5.06 -13.32 -0.45
N HIS A 225 -4.51 -13.84 0.65
CA HIS A 225 -3.19 -14.47 0.71
C HIS A 225 -2.98 -15.60 -0.32
N PRO A 226 -3.94 -16.50 -0.57
CA PRO A 226 -3.79 -17.54 -1.60
C PRO A 226 -3.61 -16.98 -3.02
N TYR A 227 -4.15 -15.79 -3.30
CA TYR A 227 -4.06 -15.15 -4.62
C TYR A 227 -2.80 -14.28 -4.73
N THR A 228 -2.50 -13.52 -3.68
CA THR A 228 -1.32 -12.64 -3.61
C THR A 228 -0.02 -13.43 -3.58
N SER A 229 0.01 -14.58 -2.88
CA SER A 229 1.19 -15.47 -2.84
C SER A 229 1.51 -16.06 -4.22
N ARG A 230 0.49 -16.51 -4.97
CA ARG A 230 0.66 -17.07 -6.31
C ARG A 230 1.02 -16.04 -7.36
N SER A 231 0.33 -14.90 -7.33
CA SER A 231 0.59 -13.82 -8.28
C SER A 231 1.86 -13.04 -7.96
N ARG A 232 2.38 -13.18 -6.74
CA ARG A 232 3.33 -12.26 -6.13
C ARG A 232 2.80 -10.85 -6.36
N MET A 233 1.74 -10.48 -5.68
CA MET A 233 1.27 -9.09 -5.59
C MET A 233 0.95 -8.83 -4.12
N THR A 234 0.78 -7.59 -3.71
CA THR A 234 0.36 -7.22 -2.35
C THR A 234 -0.63 -6.08 -2.40
N ILE A 235 -1.20 -5.80 -1.23
CA ILE A 235 -2.24 -4.80 -1.05
C ILE A 235 -1.74 -3.84 0.01
N ALA A 236 -1.39 -2.62 -0.41
CA ALA A 236 -1.27 -1.51 0.52
C ALA A 236 -2.70 -1.14 0.96
N PHE A 237 -2.93 -0.99 2.25
CA PHE A 237 -4.28 -0.89 2.80
C PHE A 237 -4.28 -0.03 4.06
N CYS A 238 -5.27 0.83 4.18
CA CYS A 238 -5.61 1.53 5.40
C CYS A 238 -7.11 1.38 5.64
N TYR A 239 -7.47 1.08 6.88
CA TYR A 239 -8.85 1.05 7.32
C TYR A 239 -9.02 1.92 8.55
N CYS A 240 -9.95 2.86 8.45
CA CYS A 240 -10.33 3.80 9.49
C CYS A 240 -11.77 3.50 9.91
N LEU A 241 -11.99 3.20 11.19
CA LEU A 241 -13.31 3.05 11.78
C LEU A 241 -13.61 4.28 12.63
N LEU A 242 -14.56 5.09 12.17
CA LEU A 242 -15.16 6.16 12.96
C LEU A 242 -16.33 5.59 13.76
N THR A 243 -16.36 5.87 15.06
CA THR A 243 -17.45 5.47 15.95
C THR A 243 -17.96 6.71 16.68
N GLN A 244 -19.27 6.93 16.65
CA GLN A 244 -19.87 8.05 17.37
C GLN A 244 -19.98 7.70 18.86
N GLU A 245 -19.41 8.56 19.69
CA GLU A 245 -19.44 8.51 21.15
C GLU A 245 -20.14 9.77 21.70
N ALA A 246 -20.41 9.79 23.00
CA ALA A 246 -21.06 10.95 23.65
C ALA A 246 -20.21 12.24 23.57
N SER A 247 -18.88 12.10 23.49
CA SER A 247 -17.92 13.21 23.42
C SER A 247 -17.59 13.67 21.99
N GLY A 248 -18.09 12.98 20.96
CA GLY A 248 -17.75 13.24 19.56
C GLY A 248 -17.46 11.95 18.80
N TRP A 249 -16.60 12.03 17.78
CA TRP A 249 -16.20 10.87 16.99
C TRP A 249 -14.87 10.31 17.50
N ALA A 250 -14.83 9.01 17.76
CA ALA A 250 -13.60 8.28 18.02
C ALA A 250 -13.12 7.60 16.73
N LEU A 251 -11.80 7.61 16.50
CA LEU A 251 -11.17 7.01 15.34
C LEU A 251 -10.29 5.84 15.77
N GLN A 252 -10.54 4.66 15.20
CA GLN A 252 -9.62 3.53 15.25
C GLN A 252 -9.07 3.29 13.85
N THR A 253 -7.76 3.13 13.72
CA THR A 253 -7.11 2.95 12.42
C THR A 253 -6.20 1.74 12.41
N VAL A 254 -6.08 1.11 11.26
CA VAL A 254 -5.04 0.14 10.96
C VAL A 254 -4.46 0.47 9.58
N GLY A 255 -3.15 0.24 9.41
CA GLY A 255 -2.48 0.40 8.13
C GLY A 255 -1.54 -0.75 7.84
N ALA A 256 -1.41 -1.04 6.57
CA ALA A 256 -0.64 -2.12 5.98
C ALA A 256 0.05 -1.57 4.73
N GLY A 257 1.39 -1.54 4.70
CA GLY A 257 2.10 -1.02 3.52
C GLY A 257 2.14 0.50 3.39
N ALA A 258 2.14 1.23 4.52
CA ALA A 258 2.38 2.68 4.59
C ALA A 258 1.36 3.60 3.90
N VAL A 259 0.08 3.20 3.86
CA VAL A 259 -1.04 4.13 3.59
C VAL A 259 -1.42 4.80 4.91
N THR A 260 -0.84 5.96 5.19
CA THR A 260 -0.94 6.62 6.50
C THR A 260 -1.99 7.75 6.48
N PRO A 261 -3.00 7.73 7.38
CA PRO A 261 -3.95 8.83 7.49
C PRO A 261 -3.31 10.12 7.99
N LEU A 262 -3.75 11.25 7.43
CA LEU A 262 -3.44 12.58 7.93
C LEU A 262 -4.64 13.13 8.71
N LEU A 263 -4.44 13.48 9.98
CA LEU A 263 -5.43 14.20 10.77
C LEU A 263 -5.12 15.69 10.73
N ARG A 264 -6.09 16.50 10.30
CA ARG A 264 -6.02 17.96 10.35
C ARG A 264 -7.13 18.50 11.24
N ARG A 265 -6.77 19.28 12.26
CA ARG A 265 -7.68 19.85 13.25
C ARG A 265 -8.17 21.24 12.81
N ALA A 266 -9.24 21.71 13.44
CA ALA A 266 -9.86 23.01 13.15
C ALA A 266 -8.92 24.20 13.44
N ASP A 267 -7.99 24.05 14.39
CA ASP A 267 -6.96 25.04 14.71
C ASP A 267 -5.83 25.12 13.66
N GLY A 268 -5.89 24.26 12.62
CA GLY A 268 -4.91 24.18 11.54
C GLY A 268 -3.75 23.24 11.82
N THR A 269 -3.65 22.66 13.03
CA THR A 269 -2.62 21.65 13.33
C THR A 269 -2.87 20.38 12.50
N SER A 270 -1.79 19.75 12.06
CA SER A 270 -1.86 18.53 11.26
C SER A 270 -0.86 17.51 11.81
N SER A 271 -1.30 16.25 11.92
CA SER A 271 -0.49 15.14 12.40
C SER A 271 -0.84 13.88 11.65
N TRP A 272 0.17 13.12 11.25
CA TRP A 272 -0.02 11.78 10.69
C TRP A 272 -0.40 10.79 11.80
N ILE A 273 -1.28 9.84 11.50
CA ILE A 273 -1.62 8.74 12.41
C ILE A 273 -0.71 7.57 12.08
N GLU A 274 0.28 7.29 12.93
CA GLU A 274 1.30 6.28 12.67
C GLU A 274 0.74 4.85 12.63
N THR A 275 0.53 4.34 11.42
CA THR A 275 0.15 2.95 11.20
C THR A 275 1.35 2.13 10.74
N ALA A 276 1.66 1.06 11.45
CA ALA A 276 2.73 0.12 11.09
C ALA A 276 2.14 -1.24 10.68
N GLY A 277 2.73 -1.86 9.66
CA GLY A 277 2.36 -3.19 9.20
C GLY A 277 2.78 -3.46 7.77
N PHE A 278 3.06 -4.72 7.46
CA PHE A 278 3.35 -5.14 6.09
C PHE A 278 2.11 -5.00 5.21
N PRO A 279 2.28 -4.75 3.89
CA PRO A 279 1.19 -4.90 2.94
C PRO A 279 0.46 -6.24 3.12
N LEU A 280 -0.86 -6.26 2.91
CA LEU A 280 -1.60 -7.52 2.97
C LEU A 280 -1.13 -8.45 1.84
N GLY A 281 -1.24 -9.75 2.08
CA GLY A 281 -0.79 -10.77 1.15
C GLY A 281 0.71 -11.08 1.14
N THR A 282 1.54 -10.35 1.89
CA THR A 282 3.01 -10.50 1.88
C THR A 282 3.48 -11.88 2.35
N PHE A 283 3.06 -12.32 3.55
CA PHE A 283 3.33 -13.65 4.10
C PHE A 283 2.26 -14.02 5.13
N ALA A 284 1.98 -15.31 5.32
CA ALA A 284 0.84 -15.81 6.10
C ALA A 284 0.81 -15.35 7.57
N GLY A 285 1.97 -15.08 8.17
CA GLY A 285 2.10 -14.72 9.59
C GLY A 285 2.05 -13.21 9.87
N ALA A 286 1.71 -12.37 8.89
CA ALA A 286 1.69 -10.93 9.08
C ALA A 286 0.62 -10.51 10.10
N GLN A 287 0.95 -9.52 10.94
CA GLN A 287 0.07 -8.98 11.96
C GLN A 287 -0.02 -7.46 11.83
N TRP A 288 -1.17 -6.91 12.23
CA TRP A 288 -1.42 -5.48 12.22
C TRP A 288 -1.93 -5.03 13.57
N ARG A 289 -1.51 -3.83 13.97
CA ARG A 289 -1.90 -3.20 15.23
C ARG A 289 -2.80 -2.00 14.96
N GLU A 290 -3.81 -1.86 15.80
CA GLU A 290 -4.72 -0.73 15.76
C GLU A 290 -4.12 0.48 16.49
N GLN A 291 -4.43 1.66 15.98
CA GLN A 291 -4.19 2.94 16.64
C GLN A 291 -5.52 3.58 17.00
N HIS A 292 -5.60 4.10 18.21
CA HIS A 292 -6.78 4.79 18.72
C HIS A 292 -6.48 6.29 18.78
N THR A 293 -7.39 7.11 18.26
CA THR A 293 -7.25 8.57 18.22
C THR A 293 -8.60 9.21 18.48
N SER A 294 -8.65 10.14 19.43
CA SER A 294 -9.82 10.99 19.66
C SER A 294 -9.79 12.19 18.71
N LEU A 295 -10.91 12.44 18.01
CA LEU A 295 -11.05 13.55 17.06
C LEU A 295 -11.50 14.82 17.76
#